data_AF-A0A971FG29-F1
#
_entry.id   AF-A0A971FG29-F1
#
_cell.length_a   1.000
_cell.length_b   1.000
_cell.length_c   1.000
_cell.angle_alpha   90.00
_cell.angle_beta   90.00
_cell.angle_gamma   90.00
#
_symmetry.space_group_name_H-M   'P 1'
#
loop_
_entity.id
_entity.type
_entity.pdbx_description
1 polymer ?
#
loop_
_entity_poly.entity_id
_entity_poly.type
_entity_poly.pdbx_seq_one_letter_code
_entity_poly.pdbx_strand_id
1 'polypeptide(L)'
;MITISLTTAVVLYSILLLLGAVAVWVWTEIGTQRAYRVLEKQDLWRCAYCRYLYLDTGSGEHSACPRCGSINVAEEAQDRLVRRSKERQAALHPDPEPPEQEQPRRNPSRRKRPGASGRGPRRRH
;
A
#
# COMPACT_ATOMS: atom_id res chain seq x y z
N MET A 1 -1.38 -50.72 32.30
CA MET A 1 -1.78 -50.46 30.90
C MET A 1 -2.93 -49.47 30.93
N ILE A 2 -2.77 -48.29 30.34
CA ILE A 2 -3.89 -47.34 30.19
C ILE A 2 -4.75 -47.88 29.04
N THR A 3 -5.91 -48.44 29.36
CA THR A 3 -6.86 -48.96 28.37
C THR A 3 -7.70 -47.81 27.84
N ILE A 4 -7.24 -47.17 26.78
CA ILE A 4 -8.00 -46.15 26.07
C ILE A 4 -9.07 -46.85 25.23
N SER A 5 -10.34 -46.51 25.42
CA SER A 5 -11.41 -47.02 24.56
C SER A 5 -11.27 -46.43 23.15
N LEU A 6 -11.69 -47.19 22.13
CA LEU A 6 -11.64 -46.75 20.73
C LEU A 6 -12.33 -45.38 20.53
N THR A 7 -13.46 -45.17 21.19
CA THR A 7 -14.20 -43.90 21.15
C THR A 7 -13.37 -42.75 21.70
N THR A 8 -12.70 -42.96 22.83
CA THR A 8 -11.82 -41.95 23.45
C THR A 8 -10.66 -41.61 22.52
N ALA A 9 -10.05 -42.61 21.88
CA ALA A 9 -8.99 -42.39 20.90
C ALA A 9 -9.48 -41.53 19.73
N VAL A 10 -10.61 -41.90 19.11
CA VAL A 10 -11.17 -41.16 17.97
C VAL A 10 -11.47 -39.71 18.34
N VAL A 11 -12.08 -39.46 19.49
CA VAL A 11 -12.38 -38.10 19.97
C VAL A 11 -11.10 -37.29 20.17
N LEU A 12 -10.09 -37.85 20.83
CA LEU A 12 -8.81 -37.16 21.06
C LEU A 12 -8.10 -36.80 19.76
N TYR A 13 -8.00 -37.75 18.82
CA TYR A 13 -7.36 -37.48 17.53
C TYR A 13 -8.15 -36.46 16.69
N SER A 14 -9.48 -36.53 16.73
CA SER A 14 -10.34 -35.57 16.02
C SER A 14 -10.16 -34.15 16.55
N ILE A 15 -10.14 -33.99 17.89
CA ILE A 15 -9.89 -32.71 18.54
C ILE A 15 -8.49 -32.19 18.15
N LEU A 16 -7.47 -33.04 18.20
CA LEU A 16 -6.10 -32.66 17.87
C LEU A 16 -5.97 -32.20 16.40
N LEU A 17 -6.62 -32.90 15.47
CA LEU A 17 -6.68 -32.50 14.06
C LEU A 17 -7.40 -31.16 13.88
N LEU A 18 -8.52 -30.97 14.57
CA LEU A 18 -9.32 -29.75 14.48
C LEU A 18 -8.54 -28.55 15.03
N LEU A 19 -7.85 -28.72 16.17
CA LEU A 19 -6.93 -27.72 16.71
C LEU A 19 -5.79 -27.40 15.74
N GLY A 20 -5.21 -28.43 15.10
CA GLY A 20 -4.20 -28.25 14.07
C GLY A 20 -4.71 -27.44 12.87
N ALA A 21 -5.90 -27.76 12.37
CA ALA A 21 -6.53 -27.04 11.27
C ALA A 21 -6.81 -25.57 11.62
N VAL A 22 -7.35 -25.31 12.83
CA VAL A 22 -7.57 -23.94 13.32
C VAL A 22 -6.25 -23.19 13.48
N ALA A 23 -5.20 -23.82 14.01
CA ALA A 23 -3.89 -23.20 14.16
C ALA A 23 -3.28 -22.81 12.80
N VAL A 24 -3.35 -23.71 11.80
CA VAL A 24 -2.90 -23.42 10.43
C VAL A 24 -3.72 -22.27 9.85
N TRP A 25 -5.05 -22.31 9.99
CA TRP A 25 -5.92 -21.25 9.48
C TRP A 25 -5.57 -19.88 10.09
N VAL A 26 -5.45 -19.79 11.42
CA VAL A 26 -5.07 -18.56 12.12
C VAL A 26 -3.68 -18.08 11.68
N TRP A 27 -2.70 -18.98 11.53
CA TRP A 27 -1.38 -18.60 11.04
C TRP A 27 -1.45 -18.04 9.62
N THR A 28 -2.17 -18.71 8.72
CA THR A 28 -2.33 -18.21 7.34
C THR A 28 -3.01 -16.84 7.31
N GLU A 29 -4.04 -16.62 8.13
CA GLU A 29 -4.76 -15.36 8.20
C GLU A 29 -3.88 -14.21 8.75
N ILE A 30 -3.07 -14.48 9.78
CA ILE A 30 -2.11 -13.49 10.30
C ILE A 30 -1.03 -13.18 9.25
N GLY A 31 -0.59 -14.19 8.49
CA GLY A 31 0.40 -14.03 7.42
C GLY A 31 -0.13 -13.19 6.26
N THR A 32 -1.34 -13.46 5.80
CA THR A 32 -1.98 -12.72 4.71
C THR A 32 -2.23 -11.28 5.09
N GLN A 33 -2.74 -11.00 6.30
CA GLN A 33 -2.97 -9.64 6.76
C GLN A 33 -1.68 -8.80 6.83
N ARG A 34 -0.55 -9.41 7.22
CA ARG A 34 0.75 -8.74 7.18
C ARG A 34 1.18 -8.39 5.76
N ALA A 35 1.00 -9.31 4.81
CA ALA A 35 1.29 -9.05 3.40
C ALA A 35 0.41 -7.92 2.85
N TYR A 36 -0.90 -7.92 3.15
CA TYR A 36 -1.81 -6.85 2.76
C TYR A 36 -1.41 -5.49 3.33
N ARG A 37 -0.99 -5.41 4.61
CA ARG A 37 -0.48 -4.15 5.19
C ARG A 37 0.80 -3.64 4.52
N VAL A 38 1.64 -4.52 3.96
CA VAL A 38 2.82 -4.10 3.21
C VAL A 38 2.43 -3.59 1.82
N LEU A 39 1.47 -4.25 1.16
CA LEU A 39 0.93 -3.81 -0.13
C LEU A 39 0.14 -2.50 -0.01
N GLU A 40 -0.54 -2.25 1.11
CA GLU A 40 -1.27 -0.99 1.37
C GLU A 40 -0.35 0.24 1.37
N LYS A 41 0.93 0.05 1.70
CA LYS A 41 1.94 1.11 1.65
C LYS A 41 2.54 1.30 0.25
N GLN A 42 2.21 0.44 -0.70
CA GLN A 42 2.71 0.51 -2.08
C GLN A 42 1.64 1.12 -2.96
N ASP A 43 1.95 2.26 -3.55
CA ASP A 43 1.08 2.87 -4.54
C ASP A 43 1.40 2.27 -5.92
N LEU A 44 0.36 1.89 -6.66
CA LEU A 44 0.48 1.46 -8.05
C LEU A 44 0.52 2.69 -8.96
N TRP A 45 1.61 2.87 -9.67
CA TRP A 45 1.84 3.98 -10.58
C TRP A 45 1.82 3.52 -12.02
N ARG A 46 1.24 4.34 -12.90
CA ARG A 46 1.37 4.19 -14.35
C ARG A 46 2.10 5.39 -14.92
N CYS A 47 3.23 5.14 -15.56
CA CYS A 47 4.01 6.22 -16.15
C CYS A 47 3.24 6.97 -17.26
N ALA A 48 3.21 8.30 -17.21
CA ALA A 48 2.55 9.13 -18.24
C ALA A 48 3.29 9.08 -19.59
N TYR A 49 4.59 8.79 -19.58
CA TYR A 49 5.43 8.76 -20.77
C TYR A 49 5.50 7.36 -21.42
N CYS A 50 6.07 6.37 -20.73
CA CYS A 50 6.28 5.02 -21.28
C CYS A 50 5.16 4.02 -20.94
N ARG A 51 4.15 4.44 -20.16
CA ARG A 51 2.99 3.63 -19.76
C ARG A 51 3.29 2.34 -18.99
N TYR A 52 4.53 2.18 -18.52
CA TYR A 52 4.93 1.10 -17.64
C TYR A 52 4.21 1.22 -16.29
N LEU A 53 3.63 0.10 -15.82
CA LEU A 53 3.06 0.01 -14.48
C LEU A 53 4.12 -0.49 -13.50
N TYR A 54 4.21 0.14 -12.34
CA TYR A 54 5.14 -0.23 -11.29
C TYR A 54 4.56 0.09 -9.91
N LEU A 55 5.07 -0.60 -8.90
CA LEU A 55 4.76 -0.33 -7.50
C LEU A 55 5.88 0.53 -6.92
N ASP A 56 5.51 1.56 -6.17
CA ASP A 56 6.47 2.38 -5.44
C ASP A 56 6.02 2.54 -3.99
N THR A 57 6.96 2.34 -3.06
CA THR A 57 6.77 2.59 -1.62
C THR A 57 6.99 4.05 -1.25
N GLY A 58 7.51 4.86 -2.19
CA GLY A 58 7.66 6.31 -2.03
C GLY A 58 6.30 6.99 -1.99
N SER A 59 5.76 7.16 -0.79
CA SER A 59 4.47 7.81 -0.49
C SER A 59 4.45 9.33 -0.76
N GLY A 60 5.13 9.79 -1.81
CA GLY A 60 5.23 11.19 -2.18
C GLY A 60 4.24 11.60 -3.26
N GLU A 61 4.09 12.90 -3.47
CA GLU A 61 3.32 13.47 -4.60
C GLU A 61 3.88 13.07 -5.98
N HIS A 62 5.08 12.50 -6.03
CA HIS A 62 5.78 12.13 -7.25
C HIS A 62 6.55 10.81 -7.13
N SER A 63 6.63 10.05 -8.22
CA SER A 63 7.44 8.84 -8.34
C SER A 63 8.25 8.83 -9.64
N ALA A 64 9.45 8.25 -9.60
CA ALA A 64 10.31 8.15 -10.77
C ALA A 64 10.14 6.78 -11.45
N CYS A 65 9.83 6.78 -12.75
CA CYS A 65 9.65 5.52 -13.48
C CYS A 65 10.98 4.75 -13.60
N PRO A 66 11.06 3.47 -13.20
CA PRO A 66 12.30 2.70 -13.27
C PRO A 66 12.74 2.39 -14.71
N ARG A 67 11.83 2.45 -15.68
CA ARG A 67 12.12 2.13 -17.08
C ARG A 67 12.65 3.31 -17.88
N CYS A 68 12.11 4.51 -17.67
CA CYS A 68 12.44 5.68 -18.48
C CYS A 68 12.92 6.91 -17.68
N GLY A 69 12.91 6.83 -16.34
CA GLY A 69 13.35 7.92 -15.46
C GLY A 69 12.42 9.14 -15.42
N SER A 70 11.27 9.10 -16.10
CA SER A 70 10.30 10.21 -16.04
C SER A 70 9.73 10.36 -14.64
N ILE A 71 9.57 11.60 -14.19
CA ILE A 71 8.87 11.92 -12.94
C ILE A 71 7.37 11.96 -13.22
N ASN A 72 6.63 11.13 -12.50
CA ASN A 72 5.17 11.04 -12.56
C ASN A 72 4.57 11.75 -11.34
N VAL A 73 3.46 12.48 -11.53
CA VAL A 73 2.73 13.16 -10.44
C VAL A 73 1.47 12.37 -10.12
N ALA A 74 1.12 12.26 -8.83
CA ALA A 74 0.02 11.41 -8.37
C ALA A 74 -1.31 11.70 -9.11
N GLU A 75 -1.62 12.96 -9.39
CA GLU A 75 -2.84 13.39 -10.09
C GLU A 75 -2.98 12.82 -11.51
N GLU A 76 -1.87 12.65 -12.23
CA GLU A 76 -1.85 12.23 -13.63
C GLU A 76 -1.54 10.74 -13.81
N ALA A 77 -0.83 10.14 -12.86
CA ALA A 77 -0.21 8.83 -13.01
C ALA A 77 -0.80 7.73 -12.11
N GLN A 78 -1.56 8.08 -11.06
CA GLN A 78 -2.33 7.07 -10.32
C GLN A 78 -3.58 6.70 -11.10
N ASP A 79 -3.89 5.40 -11.15
CA ASP A 79 -5.13 4.94 -11.76
C ASP A 79 -6.33 5.49 -10.96
N ARG A 80 -7.35 6.01 -11.66
CA ARG A 80 -8.56 6.56 -11.04
C ARG A 80 -9.28 5.52 -10.17
N LEU A 81 -9.19 4.23 -10.52
CA LEU A 81 -9.77 3.15 -9.74
C LEU A 81 -9.04 2.96 -8.40
N VAL A 82 -7.70 3.00 -8.42
CA VAL A 82 -6.86 2.90 -7.21
C VAL A 82 -7.09 4.11 -6.30
N ARG A 83 -7.22 5.32 -6.88
CA ARG A 83 -7.53 6.52 -6.11
C ARG A 83 -8.88 6.41 -5.38
N ARG A 84 -9.92 5.96 -6.09
CA ARG A 84 -11.26 5.74 -5.49
C ARG A 84 -11.28 4.66 -4.42
N SER A 85 -10.53 3.57 -4.59
CA SER A 85 -10.45 2.54 -3.56
C SER A 85 -9.74 3.07 -2.31
N LYS A 86 -8.66 3.84 -2.48
CA LYS A 86 -7.94 4.50 -1.39
C LYS A 86 -8.81 5.52 -0.65
N GLU A 87 -9.57 6.35 -1.37
CA GLU A 87 -10.56 7.27 -0.79
C GLU A 87 -11.61 6.54 0.06
N ARG A 88 -12.12 5.39 -0.42
CA ARG A 88 -13.07 4.56 0.35
C ARG A 88 -12.43 3.91 1.59
N GLN A 89 -11.19 3.44 1.47
CA GLN A 89 -10.47 2.81 2.56
C GLN A 89 -10.11 3.81 3.66
N ALA A 90 -9.66 5.02 3.29
CA ALA A 90 -9.43 6.12 4.23
C ALA A 90 -10.72 6.56 4.94
N ALA A 91 -11.88 6.48 4.28
CA ALA A 91 -13.17 6.76 4.92
C ALA A 91 -13.59 5.68 5.93
N LEU A 92 -13.21 4.43 5.71
CA LEU A 92 -13.51 3.29 6.61
C LEU A 92 -12.52 3.21 7.78
N HIS A 93 -11.28 3.61 7.57
CA HIS A 93 -10.21 3.62 8.55
C HIS A 93 -9.55 5.00 8.56
N PRO A 94 -10.11 5.98 9.27
CA PRO A 94 -9.46 7.26 9.45
C PRO A 94 -8.14 7.03 10.19
N ASP A 95 -7.04 7.50 9.61
CA ASP A 95 -5.75 7.53 10.30
C ASP A 95 -5.88 8.37 11.59
N PRO A 96 -5.20 7.98 12.68
CA PRO A 96 -5.13 8.83 13.87
C PRO A 96 -4.54 10.20 13.48
N GLU A 97 -5.15 11.28 13.97
CA GLU A 97 -4.74 12.65 13.65
C GLU A 97 -3.22 12.80 13.78
N PRO A 98 -2.52 13.26 12.72
CA PRO A 98 -1.10 13.51 12.83
C PRO A 98 -0.87 14.61 13.89
N PRO A 99 0.18 14.49 14.73
CA PRO A 99 0.51 15.55 15.67
C PRO A 99 0.71 16.86 14.89
N GLU A 100 0.14 17.94 15.41
CA GLU A 100 0.08 19.27 14.82
C GLU A 100 1.46 19.70 14.28
N GLN A 101 1.67 19.51 12.97
CA GLN A 101 2.92 19.88 12.32
C GLN A 101 2.90 21.38 12.05
N GLU A 102 3.81 22.08 12.71
CA GLU A 102 4.09 23.49 12.53
C GLU A 102 4.31 23.80 11.04
N GLN A 103 3.41 24.59 10.47
CA GLN A 103 3.34 24.84 9.03
C GLN A 103 4.69 25.36 8.51
N PRO A 104 5.27 24.76 7.44
CA PRO A 104 6.48 25.30 6.85
C PRO A 104 6.20 26.70 6.32
N ARG A 105 6.88 27.71 6.88
CA ARG A 105 6.77 29.12 6.46
C ARG A 105 6.95 29.24 4.95
N ARG A 106 5.87 29.64 4.27
CA ARG A 106 5.81 29.82 2.83
C ARG A 106 6.84 30.85 2.40
N ASN A 107 7.89 30.45 1.68
CA ASN A 107 8.87 31.37 1.13
C ASN A 107 8.20 32.24 0.03
N PRO A 108 8.03 33.56 0.23
CA PRO A 108 7.28 34.42 -0.69
C PRO A 108 8.01 34.68 -2.02
N SER A 109 9.28 34.28 -2.15
CA SER A 109 10.09 34.52 -3.35
C SER A 109 9.77 33.60 -4.54
N ARG A 110 9.03 32.50 -4.33
CA ARG A 110 8.57 31.58 -5.41
C ARG A 110 7.14 31.88 -5.86
N ARG A 111 6.85 33.11 -6.25
CA ARG A 111 5.70 33.35 -7.14
C ARG A 111 6.07 32.87 -8.55
N LYS A 112 5.52 31.72 -8.97
CA LYS A 112 5.43 31.43 -10.41
C LYS A 112 4.63 32.58 -11.05
N ARG A 113 5.19 33.22 -12.08
CA ARG A 113 4.51 34.28 -12.83
C ARG A 113 3.19 33.73 -13.43
N PRO A 114 2.12 34.53 -13.52
CA PRO A 114 0.88 34.09 -14.16
C PRO A 114 1.16 33.81 -15.63
N GLY A 115 0.86 32.60 -16.10
CA GLY A 115 1.08 32.19 -17.51
C GLY A 115 2.18 31.17 -17.77
N ALA A 116 2.81 30.59 -16.73
CA ALA A 116 3.75 29.48 -16.91
C ALA A 116 3.06 28.19 -17.41
N SER A 117 2.82 28.12 -18.72
CA SER A 117 2.32 26.97 -19.47
C SER A 117 3.51 26.24 -20.15
N GLY A 118 4.18 25.35 -19.41
CA GLY A 118 5.34 24.58 -19.90
C GLY A 118 6.64 25.40 -19.99
N ARG A 119 7.86 24.83 -20.00
CA ARG A 119 8.33 23.43 -20.09
C ARG A 119 9.20 23.11 -18.87
N GLY A 120 9.04 21.89 -18.35
CA GLY A 120 9.96 21.31 -17.37
C GLY A 120 11.39 21.18 -17.92
N PRO A 121 12.40 21.00 -17.05
CA PRO A 121 13.79 21.08 -17.45
C PRO A 121 14.16 19.91 -18.34
N ARG A 122 14.64 20.20 -19.55
CA ARG A 122 15.43 19.22 -20.32
C ARG A 122 16.78 19.07 -19.63
N ARG A 123 17.03 17.94 -18.97
CA ARG A 123 18.39 17.55 -18.58
C ARG A 123 19.18 17.31 -19.87
N ARG A 124 20.27 18.05 -20.07
CA ARG A 124 21.34 17.65 -20.99
C ARG A 124 22.32 16.76 -20.20
N HIS A 125 22.88 15.79 -20.91
CA HIS A 125 23.81 14.76 -20.47
C HIS A 125 24.93 15.26 -19.56
#